data_AF-Q92NU0-F1
#
_entry.id   AF-Q92NU0-F1
#
_cell.length_a   1.000
_cell.length_b   1.000
_cell.length_c   1.000
_cell.angle_alpha   90.00
_cell.angle_beta   90.00
_cell.angle_gamma   90.00
#
_symmetry.space_group_name_H-M   'P 1'
#
loop_
_entity.id
_entity.type
_entity.pdbx_description
1 polymer ?
#
loop_
_entity_poly.entity_id
_entity_poly.type
_entity_poly.pdbx_seq_one_letter_code
_entity_poly.pdbx_strand_id
1 'polypeptide(L)'
;MTRASGTLKGERVAVVCGMPVDIDNCPVRDVMDNIGGKWNSLMILSLADGPLRFSQLRRLIPDISQRMLTQTLRDLQRDGYLRRTVYPTQPPSVEYSLTDLGRSFLAVLRVFVDWSLENHQAIRQARAEYDDAQEADCRHRPVVSPRSWQSALQSA
;
A
#
# COMPACT_ATOMS: atom_id res chain seq x y z
N MET A 1 7.92 14.66 21.37
CA MET A 1 9.38 14.48 21.28
C MET A 1 9.73 14.16 19.83
N THR A 2 9.91 15.15 18.97
CA THR A 2 10.27 14.94 17.55
C THR A 2 11.36 15.94 17.23
N ARG A 3 12.61 15.49 17.26
CA ARG A 3 13.79 16.36 17.20
C ARG A 3 14.41 16.28 15.81
N ALA A 4 14.63 17.47 15.25
CA ALA A 4 15.62 17.81 14.24
C ALA A 4 15.41 17.26 12.81
N SER A 5 14.60 17.98 12.03
CA SER A 5 14.84 18.09 10.59
C SER A 5 16.06 19.02 10.41
N GLY A 6 17.13 18.50 9.81
CA GLY A 6 18.33 19.28 9.50
C GLY A 6 18.57 19.28 7.99
N THR A 7 18.99 20.42 7.45
CA THR A 7 19.40 20.54 6.04
C THR A 7 20.90 20.31 5.97
N LEU A 8 21.33 19.19 5.41
CA LEU A 8 22.72 19.01 4.98
C LEU A 8 22.72 19.05 3.45
N LYS A 9 23.44 20.01 2.88
CA LYS A 9 23.66 20.12 1.42
C LYS A 9 22.40 20.35 0.55
N GLY A 10 21.39 21.06 1.07
CA GLY A 10 20.17 21.40 0.32
C GLY A 10 19.13 20.28 0.22
N GLU A 11 19.43 19.12 0.80
CA GLU A 11 18.58 17.93 0.83
C GLU A 11 17.80 17.89 2.14
N ARG A 12 16.50 17.56 2.08
CA ARG A 12 15.66 17.50 3.28
C ARG A 12 15.86 16.15 3.93
N VAL A 13 16.57 16.11 5.06
CA VAL A 13 16.86 14.88 5.79
C VAL A 13 15.88 14.73 6.95
N ALA A 14 15.21 13.57 7.02
CA ALA A 14 14.42 13.14 8.18
C ALA A 14 15.19 12.07 8.96
N VAL A 15 15.09 12.11 10.29
CA VAL A 15 15.60 11.03 11.13
C VAL A 15 14.46 10.06 11.42
N VAL A 16 14.47 8.90 10.75
CA VAL A 16 13.51 7.82 10.97
C VAL A 16 14.23 6.69 11.70
N CYS A 17 13.73 6.28 12.87
CA CYS A 17 14.35 5.25 13.73
C CYS A 17 15.84 5.49 14.05
N GLY A 18 16.29 6.75 14.07
CA GLY A 18 17.70 7.11 14.33
C GLY A 18 18.62 7.09 13.10
N MET A 19 18.10 6.78 11.90
CA MET A 19 18.87 6.81 10.65
C MET A 19 18.56 8.11 9.86
N PRO A 20 19.58 8.80 9.31
CA PRO A 20 19.36 9.91 8.39
C PRO A 20 18.85 9.34 7.07
N VAL A 21 17.62 9.73 6.71
CA VAL A 21 17.00 9.34 5.44
C VAL A 21 16.76 10.61 4.63
N ASP A 22 17.28 10.63 3.42
CA ASP A 22 16.88 11.63 2.44
C ASP A 22 15.40 11.44 2.10
N ILE A 23 14.60 12.50 2.32
CA ILE A 23 13.16 12.47 2.06
C ILE A 23 12.86 12.37 0.57
N ASP A 24 13.72 12.96 -0.28
CA ASP A 24 13.50 13.05 -1.72
C ASP A 24 13.92 11.74 -2.43
N ASN A 25 14.88 10.99 -1.88
CA ASN A 25 15.24 9.63 -2.30
C ASN A 25 15.11 8.60 -1.16
N CYS A 26 13.94 8.56 -0.51
CA CYS A 26 13.69 7.68 0.63
C CYS A 26 13.48 6.22 0.17
N PRO A 27 14.39 5.28 0.48
CA PRO A 27 14.27 3.88 0.05
C PRO A 27 13.04 3.18 0.65
N VAL A 28 12.62 3.60 1.85
CA VAL A 28 11.40 3.09 2.49
C VAL A 28 10.17 3.50 1.68
N ARG A 29 10.12 4.75 1.20
CA ARG A 29 9.01 5.24 0.39
C ARG A 29 8.93 4.49 -0.93
N ASP A 30 10.06 4.34 -1.63
CA ASP A 30 10.11 3.64 -2.92
C ASP A 30 9.58 2.20 -2.81
N VAL A 31 10.04 1.46 -1.80
CA VAL A 31 9.54 0.11 -1.52
C VAL A 31 8.05 0.12 -1.14
N MET A 32 7.63 1.06 -0.29
CA MET A 32 6.25 1.17 0.19
C MET A 32 5.26 1.57 -0.91
N ASP A 33 5.64 2.46 -1.82
CA ASP A 33 4.78 2.91 -2.93
C ASP A 33 4.46 1.75 -3.86
N ASN A 34 5.44 0.87 -4.07
CA ASN A 34 5.24 -0.32 -4.86
C ASN A 34 4.50 -1.43 -4.09
N ILE A 35 4.91 -1.79 -2.87
CA ILE A 35 4.26 -2.90 -2.15
C ILE A 35 2.89 -2.55 -1.57
N GLY A 36 2.65 -1.27 -1.28
CA GLY A 36 1.39 -0.76 -0.72
C GLY A 36 0.20 -0.85 -1.67
N GLY A 37 0.43 -1.24 -2.93
CA GLY A 37 -0.64 -1.53 -3.88
C GLY A 37 -1.54 -2.68 -3.39
N LYS A 38 -2.85 -2.59 -3.71
CA LYS A 38 -3.90 -3.54 -3.29
C LYS A 38 -3.52 -5.02 -3.49
N TRP A 39 -2.77 -5.33 -4.54
CA TRP A 39 -2.51 -6.70 -4.98
C TRP A 39 -1.12 -7.23 -4.63
N ASN A 40 -0.13 -6.36 -4.44
CA ASN A 40 1.27 -6.77 -4.39
C ASN A 40 1.58 -7.59 -3.14
N SER A 41 1.12 -7.13 -1.97
CA SER A 41 1.21 -7.86 -0.71
C SER A 41 0.45 -9.19 -0.75
N LEU A 42 -0.78 -9.20 -1.28
CA LEU A 42 -1.58 -10.42 -1.45
C LEU A 42 -0.91 -11.46 -2.36
N MET A 43 -0.21 -11.01 -3.40
CA MET A 43 0.51 -11.89 -4.32
C MET A 43 1.68 -12.58 -3.63
N ILE A 44 2.47 -11.83 -2.86
CA ILE A 44 3.60 -12.37 -2.10
C ILE A 44 3.10 -13.35 -1.04
N LEU A 45 2.03 -13.01 -0.33
CA LEU A 45 1.39 -13.89 0.66
C LEU A 45 0.86 -15.18 0.03
N SER A 46 0.25 -15.10 -1.16
CA SER A 46 -0.29 -16.27 -1.87
C SER A 46 0.79 -17.26 -2.30
N LEU A 47 2.02 -16.80 -2.49
CA LEU A 47 3.18 -17.62 -2.87
C LEU A 47 4.01 -18.08 -1.67
N ALA A 48 3.56 -17.83 -0.44
CA ALA A 48 4.26 -18.20 0.78
C ALA A 48 4.47 -19.72 0.90
N ASP A 49 3.48 -20.50 0.48
CA ASP A 49 3.48 -21.97 0.60
C ASP A 49 4.17 -22.68 -0.57
N GLY A 50 4.51 -21.95 -1.64
CA GLY A 50 5.22 -22.52 -2.77
C GLY A 50 4.88 -21.90 -4.12
N PRO A 51 5.45 -22.48 -5.20
CA PRO A 51 5.22 -22.01 -6.56
C PRO A 51 3.77 -22.24 -7.00
N LEU A 52 3.20 -21.28 -7.71
CA LEU A 52 1.83 -21.37 -8.25
C LEU A 52 1.76 -20.96 -9.72
N ARG A 53 0.82 -21.59 -10.45
CA ARG A 53 0.48 -21.22 -11.83
C ARG A 53 -0.45 -20.01 -11.87
N PHE A 54 -0.49 -19.34 -13.01
CA PHE A 54 -1.37 -18.17 -13.23
C PHE A 54 -2.84 -18.45 -12.88
N SER A 55 -3.36 -19.61 -13.29
CA SER A 55 -4.75 -20.00 -13.02
C SER A 55 -5.03 -20.25 -11.54
N GLN A 56 -4.06 -20.75 -10.79
CA GLN A 56 -4.17 -20.95 -9.34
C GLN A 56 -4.19 -19.59 -8.63
N LEU A 57 -3.26 -18.69 -8.98
CA LEU A 57 -3.23 -17.32 -8.44
C LEU A 57 -4.55 -16.56 -8.69
N ARG A 58 -5.10 -16.67 -9.90
CA ARG A 58 -6.39 -16.06 -10.24
C ARG A 58 -7.57 -16.64 -9.44
N ARG A 59 -7.51 -17.91 -9.03
CA ARG A 59 -8.55 -18.54 -8.19
C ARG A 59 -8.45 -18.11 -6.74
N LEU A 60 -7.23 -17.88 -6.23
CA LEU A 60 -6.99 -17.41 -4.86
C LEU A 60 -7.41 -15.96 -4.67
N ILE A 61 -7.33 -15.14 -5.71
CA ILE A 61 -7.66 -13.71 -5.67
C ILE A 61 -8.77 -13.44 -6.71
N PRO A 62 -10.05 -13.75 -6.41
CA PRO A 62 -11.12 -13.70 -7.42
C PRO A 62 -11.50 -12.28 -7.86
N ASP A 63 -11.18 -11.26 -7.06
CA ASP A 63 -11.48 -9.85 -7.35
C ASP A 63 -10.42 -9.16 -8.21
N ILE A 64 -9.30 -9.83 -8.54
CA ILE A 64 -8.29 -9.30 -9.47
C ILE A 64 -8.65 -9.60 -10.91
N SER A 65 -8.58 -8.58 -11.78
CA SER A 65 -8.74 -8.79 -13.22
C SER A 65 -7.50 -9.49 -13.80
N GLN A 66 -7.67 -10.22 -14.90
CA GLN A 66 -6.57 -10.90 -15.59
C GLN A 66 -5.45 -9.93 -16.01
N ARG A 67 -5.83 -8.73 -16.47
CA ARG A 67 -4.89 -7.66 -16.83
C ARG A 67 -4.08 -7.21 -15.62
N MET A 68 -4.74 -6.98 -14.49
CA MET A 68 -4.07 -6.55 -13.25
C MET A 68 -3.18 -7.65 -12.66
N LEU A 69 -3.60 -8.92 -12.72
CA LEU A 69 -2.75 -10.03 -12.31
C LEU A 69 -1.47 -10.10 -13.13
N THR A 70 -1.58 -9.95 -14.45
CA THR A 70 -0.42 -9.94 -15.36
C THR A 70 0.52 -8.78 -15.05
N GLN A 71 -0.03 -7.59 -14.82
CA GLN A 71 0.76 -6.40 -14.48
C GLN A 71 1.47 -6.57 -13.13
N THR A 72 0.73 -6.96 -12.10
CA THR A 72 1.25 -7.21 -10.74
C THR A 72 2.40 -8.22 -10.76
N LEU A 73 2.24 -9.34 -11.48
CA LEU A 73 3.30 -10.34 -11.60
C LEU A 73 4.53 -9.80 -12.32
N ARG A 74 4.37 -8.93 -13.31
CA ARG A 74 5.49 -8.31 -14.04
C ARG A 74 6.25 -7.32 -13.15
N ASP A 75 5.52 -6.50 -12.40
CA ASP A 75 6.12 -5.50 -11.50
C ASP A 75 6.91 -6.21 -10.39
N LEU A 76 6.29 -7.18 -9.71
CA LEU A 76 6.98 -7.96 -8.68
C LEU A 76 8.15 -8.80 -9.21
N GLN A 77 8.15 -9.19 -10.49
CA GLN A 77 9.33 -9.80 -11.13
C GLN A 77 10.43 -8.77 -11.40
N ARG A 78 10.06 -7.58 -11.89
CA ARG A 78 10.98 -6.47 -12.14
C ARG A 78 11.70 -6.04 -10.86
N ASP A 79 11.00 -6.02 -9.75
CA ASP A 79 11.56 -5.64 -8.44
C ASP A 79 12.31 -6.80 -7.77
N GLY A 80 12.34 -7.97 -8.41
CA GLY A 80 13.10 -9.12 -7.96
C GLY A 80 12.45 -9.94 -6.85
N TYR A 81 11.20 -9.67 -6.46
CA TYR A 81 10.47 -10.48 -5.48
C TYR A 81 10.06 -11.84 -6.03
N LEU A 82 9.76 -11.91 -7.33
CA LEU A 82 9.26 -13.11 -7.99
C LEU A 82 10.19 -13.62 -9.09
N ARG A 83 10.20 -14.94 -9.26
CA ARG A 83 10.78 -15.64 -10.41
C ARG A 83 9.70 -16.38 -11.17
N ARG A 84 9.72 -16.23 -12.49
CA ARG A 84 8.88 -16.99 -13.44
C ARG A 84 9.69 -18.13 -14.04
N THR A 85 9.22 -19.36 -13.85
CA THR A 85 9.83 -20.57 -14.41
C THR A 85 8.90 -21.15 -15.47
N VAL A 86 9.44 -21.43 -16.66
CA VAL A 86 8.71 -22.10 -17.74
C VAL A 86 9.16 -23.55 -17.79
N TYR A 87 8.21 -24.48 -17.72
CA TYR A 87 8.48 -25.90 -17.82
C TYR A 87 8.12 -26.41 -19.23
N PRO A 88 9.00 -27.20 -19.86
CA PRO A 88 8.75 -27.79 -21.17
C PRO A 88 7.82 -29.00 -21.06
N THR A 89 6.58 -28.77 -20.62
CA THR A 89 5.50 -29.76 -20.62
C THR A 89 4.66 -29.64 -21.88
N GLN A 90 3.78 -30.62 -22.14
CA GLN A 90 2.77 -30.56 -23.20
C GLN A 90 1.37 -30.47 -22.54
N PRO A 91 0.71 -29.30 -22.54
CA PRO A 91 1.15 -27.97 -22.99
C PRO A 91 2.18 -27.32 -22.03
N PRO A 92 2.96 -26.31 -22.46
CA PRO A 92 3.95 -25.65 -21.62
C PRO A 92 3.33 -25.04 -20.36
N SER A 93 3.93 -25.30 -19.20
CA SER A 93 3.46 -24.79 -17.92
C SER A 93 4.33 -23.64 -17.43
N VAL A 94 3.74 -22.70 -16.71
CA VAL A 94 4.45 -21.54 -16.16
C VAL A 94 4.09 -21.41 -14.70
N GLU A 95 5.11 -21.35 -13.85
CA GLU A 95 4.96 -21.13 -12.42
C GLU A 95 5.67 -19.85 -11.98
N TYR A 96 5.13 -19.26 -10.93
CA TYR A 96 5.68 -18.11 -10.23
C TYR A 96 6.09 -18.56 -8.83
N SER A 97 7.24 -18.11 -8.36
CA SER A 97 7.78 -18.44 -7.03
C SER A 97 8.47 -17.23 -6.43
N LEU A 98 8.53 -17.17 -5.09
CA LEU A 98 9.33 -16.16 -4.40
C LEU A 98 10.82 -16.41 -4.62
N THR A 99 11.56 -15.34 -4.92
CA THR A 99 13.03 -15.33 -4.85
C THR A 99 13.49 -15.27 -3.40
N ASP A 100 14.80 -15.32 -3.15
CA ASP A 100 15.35 -15.11 -1.81
C ASP A 100 15.00 -13.71 -1.26
N LEU A 101 15.02 -12.68 -2.12
CA LEU A 101 14.55 -11.34 -1.78
C LEU A 101 13.05 -11.37 -1.41
N GLY A 102 12.22 -12.01 -2.23
CA GLY A 102 10.79 -12.22 -1.95
C GLY A 102 10.51 -12.91 -0.62
N ARG A 103 11.29 -13.94 -0.28
CA ARG A 103 11.19 -14.67 1.00
C ARG A 103 11.63 -13.81 2.19
N SER A 104 12.70 -13.03 2.03
CA SER A 104 13.14 -12.09 3.07
C SER A 104 12.06 -11.05 3.37
N PHE A 105 11.40 -10.54 2.33
CA PHE A 105 10.33 -9.58 2.47
C PHE A 105 9.04 -10.20 3.03
N LEU A 106 8.72 -11.44 2.65
CA LEU A 106 7.62 -12.20 3.25
C LEU A 106 7.75 -12.30 4.77
N ALA A 107 8.96 -12.43 5.32
CA ALA A 107 9.17 -12.45 6.77
C ALA A 107 8.73 -11.13 7.44
N VAL A 108 9.01 -9.98 6.81
CA VAL A 108 8.56 -8.66 7.29
C VAL A 108 7.04 -8.54 7.17
N LEU A 109 6.47 -8.98 6.05
CA LEU A 109 5.02 -8.99 5.85
C LEU A 109 4.29 -9.85 6.89
N ARG A 110 4.86 -10.97 7.32
CA ARG A 110 4.25 -11.81 8.36
C ARG A 110 4.04 -11.06 9.67
N VAL A 111 5.05 -10.32 10.13
CA VAL A 111 4.93 -9.47 11.32
C VAL A 111 3.82 -8.43 11.16
N PHE A 112 3.73 -7.83 9.97
CA PHE A 112 2.67 -6.87 9.66
C PHE A 112 1.27 -7.52 9.61
N VAL A 113 1.17 -8.74 9.07
CA VAL A 113 -0.08 -9.52 9.03
C VAL A 113 -0.54 -9.84 10.46
N ASP A 114 0.36 -10.34 11.31
CA ASP A 114 0.04 -10.69 12.70
C ASP A 114 -0.49 -9.46 13.46
N TRP A 115 0.22 -8.33 13.38
CA TRP A 115 -0.24 -7.08 13.97
C TRP A 115 -1.59 -6.62 13.39
N SER A 116 -1.79 -6.78 12.08
CA SER A 116 -3.05 -6.40 11.42
C SER A 116 -4.21 -7.26 11.90
N LEU A 117 -4.03 -8.56 12.09
CA LEU A 117 -5.08 -9.46 12.60
C LEU A 117 -5.54 -9.04 14.00
N GLU A 118 -4.63 -8.60 14.84
CA GLU A 118 -4.92 -8.12 16.20
C GLU A 118 -5.61 -6.75 16.22
N ASN A 119 -5.21 -5.83 15.32
CA ASN A 119 -5.58 -4.41 15.43
C ASN A 119 -6.61 -3.94 14.39
N HIS A 120 -6.96 -4.75 13.40
CA HIS A 120 -7.82 -4.31 12.29
C HIS A 120 -9.21 -3.84 12.77
N GLN A 121 -9.78 -4.45 13.81
CA GLN A 121 -11.06 -4.00 14.36
C GLN A 121 -10.96 -2.59 14.98
N ALA A 122 -9.92 -2.33 15.76
CA ALA A 122 -9.69 -1.01 16.36
C ALA A 122 -9.51 0.08 15.29
N ILE A 123 -8.79 -0.22 14.21
CA ILE A 123 -8.65 0.71 13.07
C ILE A 123 -10.00 1.01 12.43
N ARG A 124 -10.85 0.00 12.21
CA ARG A 124 -12.19 0.21 11.63
C ARG A 124 -13.08 1.05 12.54
N GLN A 125 -13.02 0.81 13.85
CA GLN A 125 -13.77 1.60 14.82
C GLN A 125 -13.32 3.06 14.80
N ALA A 126 -12.01 3.33 14.85
CA ALA A 126 -11.48 4.68 14.79
C ALA A 126 -11.88 5.42 13.50
N ARG A 127 -11.96 4.72 12.36
CA ARG A 127 -12.46 5.29 11.10
C ARG A 127 -13.94 5.66 11.18
N ALA A 128 -14.78 4.76 11.69
CA ALA A 128 -16.21 5.02 11.86
C ALA A 128 -16.47 6.21 12.79
N GLU A 129 -15.78 6.27 13.94
CA GLU A 129 -15.89 7.38 14.89
C GLU A 129 -15.49 8.73 14.26
N TYR A 130 -14.45 8.74 13.43
CA TYR A 130 -14.04 9.94 12.70
C TYR A 130 -15.08 10.36 11.66
N ASP A 131 -15.57 9.43 10.85
CA ASP A 131 -16.56 9.70 9.80
C ASP A 131 -17.87 10.23 10.40
N ASP A 132 -18.35 9.62 11.49
CA ASP A 132 -19.53 10.06 12.24
C ASP A 132 -19.37 11.49 12.81
N ALA A 133 -18.18 11.81 13.33
CA ALA A 133 -17.88 13.14 13.84
C ALA A 133 -17.85 14.20 12.72
N GLN A 134 -17.33 13.87 11.53
CA GLN A 134 -17.35 14.76 10.37
C GLN A 134 -18.77 14.98 9.83
N GLU A 135 -19.59 13.93 9.79
CA GLU A 135 -21.00 14.07 9.42
C GLU A 135 -21.77 14.96 10.39
N ALA A 136 -21.52 14.81 11.69
CA ALA A 136 -22.11 15.67 12.71
C ALA A 136 -21.67 17.12 12.50
N ASP A 137 -20.37 17.41 12.34
CA ASP A 137 -19.88 18.78 12.09
C ASP A 137 -20.53 19.40 10.84
N CYS A 138 -20.64 18.64 9.75
CA CYS A 138 -21.28 19.10 8.52
C CYS A 138 -22.78 19.42 8.71
N ARG A 139 -23.50 18.65 9.53
CA ARG A 139 -24.92 18.90 9.85
C ARG A 139 -25.12 20.12 10.75
N HIS A 140 -24.17 20.42 11.63
CA HIS A 140 -24.24 21.56 12.55
C HIS A 140 -23.63 22.84 11.97
N ARG A 141 -22.86 22.74 10.88
CA ARG A 141 -22.33 23.91 10.16
C ARG A 141 -23.49 24.66 9.48
N PRO A 142 -23.70 25.96 9.79
CA PRO A 142 -24.79 26.71 9.17
C PRO A 142 -24.56 26.80 7.66
N VAL A 143 -25.57 26.41 6.88
CA VAL A 143 -25.58 26.61 5.42
C VAL A 143 -25.60 28.11 5.15
N VAL A 144 -24.46 28.66 4.73
CA VAL A 144 -24.35 30.06 4.31
C VAL A 144 -25.07 30.18 2.96
N SER A 145 -26.29 30.73 2.96
CA SER A 145 -27.09 30.82 1.73
C SER A 145 -26.49 31.85 0.75
N PRO A 146 -26.66 31.68 -0.58
CA PRO A 146 -26.18 32.62 -1.60
C PRO A 146 -26.64 34.08 -1.39
N ARG A 147 -27.77 34.29 -0.69
CA ARG A 147 -28.31 35.63 -0.40
C ARG A 147 -27.47 36.43 0.62
N SER A 148 -26.70 35.75 1.46
CA SER A 148 -25.81 36.42 2.44
C SER A 148 -24.58 37.08 1.83
N TRP A 149 -24.23 36.73 0.58
CA TRP A 149 -23.17 37.39 -0.20
C TRP A 149 -23.63 38.73 -0.80
N GLN A 150 -24.92 38.85 -1.15
CA GLN A 150 -25.46 40.06 -1.79
C GLN A 150 -25.54 41.24 -0.82
N SER A 151 -25.83 40.99 0.46
CA SER A 151 -25.83 42.02 1.51
C SER A 151 -24.42 42.49 1.90
N ALA A 152 -23.40 41.65 1.74
CA ALA A 152 -22.01 42.01 2.03
C ALA A 152 -21.35 42.84 0.91
N LEU A 153 -21.79 42.67 -0.34
CA LEU A 153 -21.30 43.43 -1.51
C LEU A 153 -22.00 44.78 -1.72
N GLN A 154 -23.11 45.06 -1.04
CA GLN A 154 -23.84 46.34 -1.13
C GLN A 154 -23.47 47.34 -0.03
N SER A 155 -22.57 46.97 0.89
CA SER A 155 -22.10 47.82 2.00
C SER A 155 -20.61 48.21 1.89
N ALA A 156 -20.02 48.09 0.69
CA ALA A 156 -18.69 48.60 0.34
C ALA A 156 -18.84 49.61 -0.81
#